data_AF-A0A7W4E406-F1
#
_entry.id   AF-A0A7W4E406-F1
#
_cell.length_a   1.000
_cell.length_b   1.000
_cell.length_c   1.000
_cell.angle_alpha   90.00
_cell.angle_beta   90.00
_cell.angle_gamma   90.00
#
_symmetry.space_group_name_H-M   'P 1'
#
loop_
_entity.id
_entity.type
_entity.pdbx_description
1 polymer ?
#
loop_
_entity_poly.entity_id
_entity_poly.type
_entity_poly.pdbx_seq_one_letter_code
_entity_poly.pdbx_strand_id
1 'polypeptide(L)'
;MIKKIFSFTLFTLLFSVSFAYSPLSKVQHQQIDLQLSGFSNLSKSEKSKEADFFLRLAQKSLEIRQAFSGGKGKIPGAKLTEIDKLYVQKKIESLAKLSKPELEQELSDLKETQLMSAELGRSLQIESLASFQGYGETKIPTPLYRMPKDDFAIHKLLAASNSSTGIKLDQQNLIRELAVVLPPQTPVTLIGEYKADGYIYYLVRTREFDAGAGAKHGYFLDARFIKKLDKKPEEVFNPLPSRDTIIKNLLATKGSTYVRGGSRYQGLPQMESFFPSQTPLSSIHKKHKNLEGVDCSGLLREANGGNTPRNTRQLLNVGKPVLIEGLSIEQIMNQVQPLDIIVRDGHVVVILDQTRAIESRRRPNFKGGVEITKLKSRLTEILKTRTPVNDYASSPLSKTKKFVIRRRYGE
;
A
#
# COMPACT_ATOMS: atom_id res chain seq x y z
N MET A 1 -15.90 -29.18 26.52
CA MET A 1 -16.12 -29.70 25.15
C MET A 1 -16.34 -28.49 24.27
N ILE A 2 -15.49 -28.08 23.32
CA ILE A 2 -14.76 -28.81 22.28
C ILE A 2 -13.32 -28.24 22.20
N LYS A 3 -12.31 -29.09 22.43
CA LYS A 3 -10.93 -28.82 22.02
C LYS A 3 -10.84 -29.16 20.53
N LYS A 4 -10.84 -28.15 19.66
CA LYS A 4 -10.28 -28.29 18.30
C LYS A 4 -9.17 -27.25 18.17
N ILE A 5 -7.96 -27.67 18.53
CA ILE A 5 -6.74 -27.00 18.12
C ILE A 5 -6.67 -27.23 16.61
N PHE A 6 -6.92 -26.19 15.81
CA PHE A 6 -6.73 -26.26 14.37
C PHE A 6 -5.25 -26.45 14.08
N SER A 7 -4.90 -27.67 13.64
CA SER A 7 -3.60 -27.95 13.03
C SER A 7 -3.58 -27.26 11.67
N PHE A 8 -2.77 -26.21 11.54
CA PHE A 8 -2.45 -25.62 10.25
C PHE A 8 -1.47 -26.57 9.54
N THR A 9 -1.97 -27.45 8.68
CA THR A 9 -1.11 -28.22 7.77
C THR A 9 -0.97 -27.42 6.48
N LEU A 10 0.19 -26.79 6.30
CA LEU A 10 0.50 -25.86 5.22
C LEU A 10 1.10 -26.62 4.02
N PHE A 11 0.39 -26.66 2.89
CA PHE A 11 0.97 -27.04 1.60
C PHE A 11 1.48 -25.77 0.92
N THR A 12 2.81 -25.60 0.85
CA THR A 12 3.48 -24.46 0.22
C THR A 12 3.64 -24.70 -1.28
N LEU A 13 3.02 -23.84 -2.09
CA LEU A 13 3.41 -23.59 -3.48
C LEU A 13 3.86 -22.14 -3.59
N LEU A 14 5.15 -21.98 -3.85
CA LEU A 14 5.91 -20.74 -3.92
C LEU A 14 5.53 -19.89 -5.13
N PHE A 15 4.72 -18.85 -4.93
CA PHE A 15 4.79 -17.58 -5.69
C PHE A 15 4.16 -16.46 -4.83
N SER A 16 4.95 -15.85 -3.95
CA SER A 16 4.46 -14.75 -3.08
C SER A 16 4.66 -13.39 -3.75
N VAL A 17 3.60 -12.89 -4.39
CA VAL A 17 3.48 -11.46 -4.71
C VAL A 17 3.05 -10.75 -3.43
N SER A 18 3.97 -10.02 -2.79
CA SER A 18 3.67 -9.19 -1.62
C SER A 18 3.03 -7.87 -2.06
N PHE A 19 1.79 -7.63 -1.64
CA PHE A 19 1.04 -6.41 -1.97
C PHE A 19 1.37 -5.27 -1.02
N ALA A 20 1.05 -4.03 -1.41
CA ALA A 20 1.27 -2.87 -0.55
C ALA A 20 0.53 -3.08 0.79
N TYR A 21 1.25 -2.94 1.90
CA TYR A 21 0.77 -3.06 3.29
C TYR A 21 0.37 -4.44 3.80
N SER A 22 -0.16 -5.31 2.94
CA SER A 22 -0.33 -6.71 3.30
C SER A 22 0.85 -7.52 2.77
N PRO A 23 1.78 -7.97 3.63
CA PRO A 23 2.82 -8.91 3.23
C PRO A 23 2.27 -10.28 2.81
N LEU A 24 0.94 -10.45 2.86
CA LEU A 24 0.25 -11.68 2.56
C LEU A 24 0.08 -11.89 1.05
N SER A 25 0.16 -13.16 0.64
CA SER A 25 -0.13 -13.62 -0.71
C SER A 25 -1.63 -13.66 -0.98
N LYS A 26 -2.00 -13.88 -2.25
CA LYS A 26 -3.39 -14.13 -2.66
C LYS A 26 -4.02 -15.29 -1.87
N VAL A 27 -3.28 -16.40 -1.74
CA VAL A 27 -3.75 -17.59 -1.03
C VAL A 27 -4.00 -17.29 0.45
N GLN A 28 -3.10 -16.55 1.09
CA GLN A 28 -3.26 -16.16 2.48
C GLN A 28 -4.47 -15.23 2.68
N HIS A 29 -4.73 -14.31 1.74
CA HIS A 29 -5.95 -13.50 1.77
C HIS A 29 -7.23 -14.35 1.65
N GLN A 30 -7.25 -15.33 0.74
CA GLN A 30 -8.39 -16.25 0.60
C GLN A 30 -8.61 -17.08 1.86
N GLN A 31 -7.54 -17.54 2.51
CA GLN A 31 -7.64 -18.25 3.79
C GLN A 31 -8.19 -17.37 4.90
N ILE A 32 -7.77 -16.11 4.97
CA ILE A 32 -8.30 -15.13 5.92
C ILE A 32 -9.79 -14.89 5.67
N ASP A 33 -10.20 -14.68 4.41
CA ASP A 33 -11.60 -14.44 4.08
C ASP A 33 -12.48 -15.67 4.42
N LEU A 34 -11.98 -16.88 4.16
CA LEU A 34 -12.63 -18.12 4.57
C LEU A 34 -12.80 -18.19 6.09
N GLN A 35 -11.76 -17.87 6.86
CA GLN A 35 -11.84 -17.85 8.32
C GLN A 35 -12.80 -16.78 8.84
N LEU A 36 -12.77 -15.57 8.28
CA LEU A 36 -13.71 -14.49 8.62
C LEU A 36 -15.15 -14.87 8.33
N SER A 37 -15.41 -15.62 7.26
CA SER A 37 -16.74 -16.15 6.97
C SER A 37 -17.26 -17.08 8.07
N GLY A 38 -16.38 -17.86 8.70
CA GLY A 38 -16.72 -18.69 9.86
C GLY A 38 -17.11 -17.90 11.11
N PHE A 39 -16.73 -16.63 11.19
CA PHE A 39 -17.08 -15.72 12.29
C PHE A 39 -18.27 -14.80 11.97
N SER A 40 -18.91 -14.94 10.80
CA SER A 40 -19.92 -13.98 10.33
C SER A 40 -21.10 -13.80 11.29
N ASN A 41 -21.52 -14.89 11.92
CA ASN A 41 -22.71 -14.97 12.78
C ASN A 41 -22.41 -14.65 14.25
N LEU A 42 -21.15 -14.39 14.60
CA LEU A 42 -20.80 -14.02 15.96
C LEU A 42 -21.33 -12.63 16.32
N SER A 43 -21.75 -12.46 17.57
CA SER A 43 -22.05 -11.15 18.14
C SER A 43 -20.81 -10.26 18.19
N LYS A 44 -21.00 -8.94 18.33
CA LYS A 44 -19.87 -7.99 18.47
C LYS A 44 -18.96 -8.34 19.66
N SER A 45 -19.52 -8.81 20.77
CA SER A 45 -18.75 -9.22 21.95
C SER A 45 -17.89 -10.45 21.66
N GLU A 46 -18.45 -11.45 20.97
CA GLU A 46 -17.72 -12.66 20.57
C GLU A 46 -16.62 -12.32 19.56
N LYS A 47 -16.92 -11.51 18.53
CA LYS A 47 -15.89 -11.03 17.59
C LYS A 47 -14.77 -10.28 18.31
N SER A 48 -15.08 -9.50 19.34
CA SER A 48 -14.05 -8.83 20.15
C SER A 48 -13.16 -9.81 20.93
N LYS A 49 -13.70 -10.93 21.41
CA LYS A 49 -12.93 -11.97 22.11
C LYS A 49 -12.02 -12.72 21.14
N GLU A 50 -12.55 -13.10 19.97
CA GLU A 50 -11.75 -13.72 18.91
C GLU A 50 -10.65 -12.78 18.40
N ALA A 51 -10.97 -11.49 18.24
CA ALA A 51 -9.99 -10.47 17.89
C ALA A 51 -8.83 -10.42 18.90
N ASP A 52 -9.13 -10.40 20.20
CA ASP A 52 -8.11 -10.41 21.26
C ASP A 52 -7.22 -11.67 21.17
N PHE A 53 -7.82 -12.84 20.99
CA PHE A 53 -7.07 -14.09 20.82
C PHE A 53 -6.06 -14.01 19.66
N PHE A 54 -6.50 -13.62 18.47
CA PHE A 54 -5.63 -13.54 17.30
C PHE A 54 -4.57 -12.44 17.43
N LEU A 55 -4.91 -11.28 18.00
CA LEU A 55 -3.94 -10.22 18.25
C LEU A 55 -2.88 -10.64 19.28
N ARG A 56 -3.25 -11.38 20.33
CA ARG A 56 -2.29 -11.97 21.27
C ARG A 56 -1.42 -13.03 20.60
N LEU A 57 -1.99 -13.89 19.75
CA LEU A 57 -1.21 -14.86 18.97
C LEU A 57 -0.17 -14.15 18.08
N ALA A 58 -0.59 -13.10 17.36
CA ALA A 58 0.31 -12.30 16.54
C ALA A 58 1.43 -11.66 17.37
N GLN A 59 1.10 -11.09 18.54
CA GLN A 59 2.08 -10.48 19.43
C GLN A 59 3.09 -11.51 19.98
N LYS A 60 2.63 -12.71 20.37
CA LYS A 60 3.53 -13.79 20.80
C LYS A 60 4.52 -14.17 19.71
N SER A 61 4.04 -14.40 18.49
CA SER A 61 4.89 -14.73 17.35
C SER A 61 5.91 -13.63 17.02
N LEU A 62 5.51 -12.37 17.16
CA LEU A 62 6.41 -11.22 16.99
C LEU A 62 7.51 -11.20 18.06
N GLU A 63 7.16 -11.34 19.35
CA GLU A 63 8.13 -11.30 20.46
C GLU A 63 9.15 -12.45 20.37
N ILE A 64 8.69 -13.66 20.05
CA ILE A 64 9.58 -14.82 19.85
C ILE A 64 10.56 -14.51 18.72
N ARG A 65 10.11 -14.00 17.57
CA ARG A 65 10.98 -13.64 16.44
C ARG A 65 11.99 -12.56 16.80
N GLN A 66 11.56 -11.54 17.54
CA GLN A 66 12.40 -10.41 17.94
C GLN A 66 13.57 -10.84 18.84
N ALA A 67 13.39 -11.87 19.65
CA ALA A 67 14.45 -12.43 20.49
C ALA A 67 15.66 -12.92 19.68
N PHE A 68 15.45 -13.38 18.44
CA PHE A 68 16.52 -13.87 17.55
C PHE A 68 16.99 -12.85 16.53
N SER A 69 16.15 -11.87 16.17
CA SER A 69 16.46 -10.88 15.12
C SER A 69 16.85 -9.50 15.66
N GLY A 70 16.89 -9.29 16.98
CA GLY A 70 17.20 -8.00 17.61
C GLY A 70 16.19 -6.88 17.31
N GLY A 71 14.95 -7.24 16.95
CA GLY A 71 13.92 -6.28 16.54
C GLY A 71 13.18 -5.65 17.73
N LYS A 72 12.57 -4.49 17.52
CA LYS A 72 11.61 -3.86 18.44
C LYS A 72 10.31 -3.58 17.71
N GLY A 73 9.17 -3.80 18.36
CA GLY A 73 7.86 -3.58 17.76
C GLY A 73 6.73 -4.20 18.57
N LYS A 74 5.51 -3.73 18.33
CA LYS A 74 4.31 -4.18 19.01
C LYS A 74 3.15 -4.23 18.03
N ILE A 75 2.30 -5.24 18.14
CA ILE A 75 1.00 -5.33 17.49
C ILE A 75 0.02 -4.42 18.25
N PRO A 76 -0.53 -3.37 17.62
CA PRO A 76 -1.48 -2.47 18.29
C PRO A 76 -2.68 -3.23 18.85
N GLY A 77 -3.09 -2.88 20.08
CA GLY A 77 -4.23 -3.49 20.75
C GLY A 77 -3.96 -4.83 21.45
N ALA A 78 -2.84 -5.51 21.16
CA ALA A 78 -2.49 -6.75 21.85
C ALA A 78 -1.99 -6.49 23.28
N LYS A 79 -2.55 -7.23 24.25
CA LYS A 79 -2.10 -7.26 25.64
C LYS A 79 -1.83 -8.71 26.04
N LEU A 80 -0.56 -9.11 26.09
CA LEU A 80 -0.21 -10.45 26.54
C LEU A 80 -0.54 -10.63 28.02
N THR A 81 -1.15 -11.76 28.35
CA THR A 81 -1.34 -12.20 29.74
C THR A 81 -0.05 -12.79 30.31
N GLU A 82 0.02 -13.03 31.62
CA GLU A 82 1.18 -13.72 32.23
C GLU A 82 1.39 -15.12 31.65
N ILE A 83 0.30 -15.82 31.32
CA ILE A 83 0.36 -17.13 30.65
C ILE A 83 0.99 -17.01 29.26
N ASP A 84 0.63 -15.98 28.51
CA ASP A 84 1.21 -15.73 27.18
C ASP A 84 2.71 -15.42 27.27
N LYS A 85 3.13 -14.62 28.25
CA LYS A 85 4.55 -14.30 28.48
C LYS A 85 5.35 -15.55 28.83
N LEU A 86 4.81 -16.40 29.71
CA LEU A 86 5.45 -17.66 30.06
C LEU A 86 5.56 -18.59 28.84
N TYR A 87 4.55 -18.63 27.97
CA TYR A 87 4.61 -19.37 26.72
C TYR A 87 5.72 -18.84 25.80
N VAL A 88 5.81 -17.52 25.61
CA VAL A 88 6.84 -16.87 24.79
C VAL A 88 8.23 -17.25 25.29
N GLN A 89 8.48 -17.12 26.60
CA GLN A 89 9.76 -17.50 27.20
C GLN A 89 10.12 -18.96 26.93
N LYS A 90 9.20 -19.89 27.22
CA LYS A 90 9.44 -21.33 26.98
C LYS A 90 9.69 -21.65 25.52
N LYS A 91 8.97 -21.00 24.59
CA LYS A 91 9.18 -21.21 23.14
C LYS A 91 10.54 -20.65 22.71
N ILE A 92 10.99 -19.50 23.22
CA ILE A 92 12.33 -18.98 22.96
C ILE A 92 13.40 -19.96 23.44
N GLU A 93 13.29 -20.45 24.68
CA GLU A 93 14.23 -21.44 25.26
C GLU A 93 14.28 -22.74 24.44
N SER A 94 13.14 -23.18 23.91
CA SER A 94 13.06 -24.35 23.04
C SER A 94 13.72 -24.10 21.68
N LEU A 95 13.44 -22.95 21.05
CA LEU A 95 13.98 -22.61 19.73
C LEU A 95 15.48 -22.35 19.76
N ALA A 96 16.02 -21.84 20.87
CA ALA A 96 17.45 -21.62 21.05
C ALA A 96 18.29 -22.92 20.99
N LYS A 97 17.65 -24.09 21.11
CA LYS A 97 18.31 -25.41 21.03
C LYS A 97 18.33 -26.00 19.62
N LEU A 98 17.65 -25.38 18.66
CA LEU A 98 17.57 -25.87 17.29
C LEU A 98 18.84 -25.60 16.51
N SER A 99 19.08 -26.39 15.47
CA SER A 99 20.08 -26.05 14.46
C SER A 99 19.67 -24.79 13.70
N LYS A 100 20.65 -24.13 13.06
CA LYS A 100 20.38 -22.89 12.31
C LYS A 100 19.30 -23.05 11.22
N PRO A 101 19.30 -24.10 10.36
CA PRO A 101 18.26 -24.27 9.36
C PRO A 101 16.86 -24.46 9.95
N GLU A 102 16.76 -25.24 11.03
CA GLU A 102 15.48 -25.47 11.73
C GLU A 102 14.95 -24.19 12.37
N LEU A 103 15.84 -23.41 12.99
CA LEU A 103 15.49 -22.11 13.56
C LEU A 103 14.99 -21.14 12.47
N GLU A 104 15.66 -21.08 11.32
CA GLU A 104 15.26 -20.22 10.20
C GLU A 104 13.86 -20.59 9.68
N GLN A 105 13.56 -21.89 9.58
CA GLN A 105 12.23 -22.38 9.20
C GLN A 105 11.17 -21.98 10.24
N GLU A 106 11.40 -22.25 11.53
CA GLU A 106 10.47 -21.89 12.61
C GLU A 106 10.23 -20.37 12.67
N LEU A 107 11.26 -19.55 12.46
CA LEU A 107 11.14 -18.08 12.41
C LEU A 107 10.35 -17.60 11.19
N SER A 108 10.37 -18.36 10.10
CA SER A 108 9.53 -18.13 8.91
C SER A 108 8.06 -18.46 9.21
N ASP A 109 7.79 -19.62 9.82
CA ASP A 109 6.43 -20.05 10.16
C ASP A 109 5.78 -19.13 11.21
N LEU A 110 6.57 -18.69 12.20
CA LEU A 110 6.16 -17.66 13.16
C LEU A 110 5.85 -16.32 12.47
N LYS A 111 6.58 -15.97 11.41
CA LYS A 111 6.31 -14.74 10.64
C LYS A 111 4.98 -14.85 9.93
N GLU A 112 4.70 -15.99 9.30
CA GLU A 112 3.41 -16.23 8.65
C GLU A 112 2.26 -16.19 9.67
N THR A 113 2.40 -16.92 10.79
CA THR A 113 1.43 -16.91 11.89
C THR A 113 1.18 -15.49 12.41
N GLN A 114 2.25 -14.71 12.60
CA GLN A 114 2.17 -13.31 13.02
C GLN A 114 1.31 -12.49 12.05
N LEU A 115 1.57 -12.62 10.75
CA LEU A 115 0.91 -11.82 9.72
C LEU A 115 -0.57 -12.19 9.56
N MET A 116 -0.87 -13.48 9.46
CA MET A 116 -2.25 -13.95 9.33
C MET A 116 -3.09 -13.62 10.58
N SER A 117 -2.55 -13.88 11.77
CA SER A 117 -3.25 -13.60 13.02
C SER A 117 -3.45 -12.10 13.25
N ALA A 118 -2.48 -11.26 12.87
CA ALA A 118 -2.64 -9.81 12.95
C ALA A 118 -3.77 -9.32 12.03
N GLU A 119 -3.87 -9.85 10.82
CA GLU A 119 -4.90 -9.47 9.84
C GLU A 119 -6.30 -9.93 10.27
N LEU A 120 -6.44 -11.18 10.76
CA LEU A 120 -7.68 -11.71 11.33
C LEU A 120 -8.12 -10.91 12.55
N GLY A 121 -7.23 -10.76 13.52
CA GLY A 121 -7.51 -10.05 14.76
C GLY A 121 -7.89 -8.60 14.52
N ARG A 122 -7.21 -7.93 13.57
CA ARG A 122 -7.55 -6.57 13.17
C ARG A 122 -8.92 -6.48 12.50
N SER A 123 -9.25 -7.41 11.61
CA SER A 123 -10.55 -7.45 10.92
C SER A 123 -11.70 -7.66 11.90
N LEU A 124 -11.59 -8.65 12.78
CA LEU A 124 -12.58 -8.92 13.82
C LEU A 124 -12.72 -7.77 14.82
N GLN A 125 -11.60 -7.12 15.17
CA GLN A 125 -11.62 -5.92 16.01
C GLN A 125 -12.40 -4.78 15.35
N ILE A 126 -12.33 -4.62 14.03
CA ILE A 126 -13.12 -3.62 13.31
C ILE A 126 -14.60 -3.99 13.34
N GLU A 127 -14.92 -5.25 13.03
CA GLU A 127 -16.29 -5.74 12.99
C GLU A 127 -16.99 -5.67 14.36
N SER A 128 -16.24 -5.74 15.46
CA SER A 128 -16.77 -5.59 16.80
C SER A 128 -17.05 -4.13 17.20
N LEU A 129 -16.59 -3.13 16.43
CA LEU A 129 -16.80 -1.72 16.76
C LEU A 129 -18.28 -1.35 16.69
N ALA A 130 -18.69 -0.45 17.60
CA ALA A 130 -20.01 0.18 17.52
C ALA A 130 -20.19 0.95 16.21
N SER A 131 -19.12 1.59 15.73
CA SER A 131 -19.12 2.39 14.50
C SER A 131 -19.17 1.58 13.21
N PHE A 132 -18.91 0.27 13.24
CA PHE A 132 -18.82 -0.56 12.04
C PHE A 132 -20.07 -0.48 11.18
N GLN A 133 -19.89 -0.20 9.88
CA GLN A 133 -20.97 0.04 8.91
C GLN A 133 -21.11 -1.08 7.86
N GLY A 134 -20.40 -2.19 8.05
CA GLY A 134 -20.39 -3.30 7.11
C GLY A 134 -19.32 -3.18 6.03
N TYR A 135 -19.64 -3.67 4.85
CA TYR A 135 -18.73 -3.79 3.73
C TYR A 135 -19.21 -2.98 2.53
N GLY A 136 -18.30 -2.73 1.60
CA GLY A 136 -18.65 -2.14 0.33
C GLY A 136 -17.61 -2.44 -0.73
N GLU A 137 -17.87 -1.91 -1.91
CA GLU A 137 -17.02 -2.03 -3.08
C GLU A 137 -17.04 -0.72 -3.86
N THR A 138 -15.90 -0.34 -4.46
CA THR A 138 -15.82 0.84 -5.32
C THR A 138 -16.55 0.62 -6.65
N LYS A 139 -17.45 1.52 -7.03
CA LYS A 139 -18.23 1.42 -8.29
C LYS A 139 -17.48 1.96 -9.50
N ILE A 140 -16.67 2.99 -9.25
CA ILE A 140 -15.86 3.73 -10.23
C ILE A 140 -14.47 3.93 -9.61
N PRO A 141 -13.47 4.48 -10.32
CA PRO A 141 -12.22 4.84 -9.69
C PRO A 141 -12.47 5.78 -8.49
N THR A 142 -11.95 5.42 -7.32
CA THR A 142 -12.35 6.05 -6.05
C THR A 142 -11.14 6.68 -5.37
N PRO A 143 -11.13 8.01 -5.19
CA PRO A 143 -10.07 8.66 -4.46
C PRO A 143 -10.16 8.35 -2.96
N LEU A 144 -9.02 7.99 -2.38
CA LEU A 144 -8.87 7.73 -0.96
C LEU A 144 -8.02 8.84 -0.34
N TYR A 145 -8.56 9.50 0.69
CA TYR A 145 -7.93 10.64 1.34
C TYR A 145 -7.43 10.27 2.74
N ARG A 146 -6.16 10.55 3.03
CA ARG A 146 -5.58 10.40 4.35
C ARG A 146 -5.74 11.70 5.14
N MET A 147 -6.75 11.75 6.00
CA MET A 147 -7.15 12.96 6.72
C MET A 147 -7.15 12.73 8.24
N PRO A 148 -7.02 13.77 9.07
CA PRO A 148 -7.31 13.70 10.50
C PRO A 148 -8.72 13.15 10.76
N LYS A 149 -8.91 12.38 11.84
CA LYS A 149 -10.24 11.79 12.14
C LYS A 149 -11.25 12.82 12.67
N ASP A 150 -10.78 13.99 13.06
CA ASP A 150 -11.53 15.16 13.52
C ASP A 150 -11.75 16.21 12.42
N ASP A 151 -11.03 16.12 11.29
CA ASP A 151 -11.18 16.99 10.12
C ASP A 151 -11.16 16.15 8.83
N PHE A 152 -12.35 15.66 8.43
CA PHE A 152 -12.56 14.71 7.34
C PHE A 152 -13.45 15.25 6.21
N ALA A 153 -13.67 16.56 6.17
CA ALA A 153 -14.57 17.20 5.22
C ALA A 153 -13.94 17.26 3.81
N ILE A 154 -14.00 16.15 3.06
CA ILE A 154 -13.43 16.03 1.70
C ILE A 154 -13.96 17.14 0.78
N HIS A 155 -15.24 17.48 0.85
CA HIS A 155 -15.80 18.58 0.07
C HIS A 155 -15.13 19.94 0.37
N LYS A 156 -14.56 20.17 1.56
CA LYS A 156 -13.79 21.40 1.83
C LYS A 156 -12.45 21.42 1.09
N LEU A 157 -11.91 20.24 0.78
CA LEU A 157 -10.75 20.09 -0.09
C LEU A 157 -11.11 20.30 -1.57
N LEU A 158 -12.32 19.95 -2.00
CA LEU A 158 -12.67 19.77 -3.43
C LEU A 158 -13.77 20.70 -3.98
N ALA A 159 -14.56 21.32 -3.12
CA ALA A 159 -15.72 22.15 -3.48
C ALA A 159 -15.66 23.53 -2.81
N ALA A 160 -15.18 23.62 -1.56
CA ALA A 160 -15.35 24.80 -0.71
C ALA A 160 -14.16 25.77 -0.67
N SER A 161 -13.18 25.65 -1.57
CA SER A 161 -12.20 26.73 -1.65
C SER A 161 -12.85 27.90 -2.37
N ASN A 162 -13.01 29.07 -1.71
CA ASN A 162 -13.20 30.37 -2.38
C ASN A 162 -11.97 30.76 -3.24
N SER A 163 -11.14 29.78 -3.59
CA SER A 163 -9.94 29.94 -4.37
C SER A 163 -10.24 29.72 -5.84
N SER A 164 -9.50 30.41 -6.68
CA SER A 164 -9.54 30.29 -8.15
C SER A 164 -9.09 28.91 -8.68
N THR A 165 -8.68 27.99 -7.80
CA THR A 165 -8.26 26.63 -8.19
C THR A 165 -9.37 25.59 -8.03
N GLY A 166 -10.44 25.91 -7.28
CA GLY A 166 -11.52 24.97 -6.95
C GLY A 166 -11.09 23.78 -6.08
N ILE A 167 -9.85 23.75 -5.60
CA ILE A 167 -9.30 22.68 -4.75
C ILE A 167 -8.29 23.25 -3.74
N LYS A 168 -8.24 22.70 -2.53
CA LYS A 168 -7.21 23.05 -1.56
C LYS A 168 -5.86 22.45 -2.00
N LEU A 169 -4.89 23.32 -2.24
CA LEU A 169 -3.51 22.96 -2.55
C LEU A 169 -2.57 23.45 -1.45
N ASP A 170 -1.51 22.69 -1.19
CA ASP A 170 -0.40 23.15 -0.36
C ASP A 170 0.48 24.17 -1.10
N GLN A 171 1.49 24.71 -0.40
CA GLN A 171 2.46 25.67 -0.97
C GLN A 171 3.26 25.10 -2.16
N GLN A 172 3.20 23.78 -2.38
CA GLN A 172 3.84 23.09 -3.48
C GLN A 172 2.85 22.73 -4.61
N ASN A 173 1.63 23.28 -4.57
CA ASN A 173 0.55 23.01 -5.51
C ASN A 173 0.08 21.55 -5.52
N LEU A 174 0.12 20.87 -4.37
CA LEU A 174 -0.28 19.46 -4.24
C LEU A 174 -1.52 19.31 -3.36
N ILE A 175 -2.32 18.28 -3.66
CA ILE A 175 -3.35 17.77 -2.75
C ILE A 175 -2.65 16.82 -1.78
N ARG A 176 -2.33 17.31 -0.59
CA ARG A 176 -1.50 16.56 0.38
C ARG A 176 -2.23 15.33 0.93
N GLU A 177 -3.55 15.42 1.00
CA GLU A 177 -4.46 14.44 1.59
C GLU A 177 -4.71 13.25 0.65
N LEU A 178 -4.57 13.40 -0.66
CA LEU A 178 -4.80 12.30 -1.61
C LEU A 178 -3.74 11.21 -1.43
N ALA A 179 -4.18 10.01 -1.07
CA ALA A 179 -3.31 8.85 -0.87
C ALA A 179 -3.21 7.99 -2.14
N VAL A 180 -4.35 7.68 -2.76
CA VAL A 180 -4.46 6.83 -3.94
C VAL A 180 -5.79 7.07 -4.64
N VAL A 181 -5.86 6.73 -5.93
CA VAL A 181 -7.13 6.44 -6.61
C VAL A 181 -7.26 4.92 -6.71
N LEU A 182 -8.19 4.34 -5.95
CA LEU A 182 -8.48 2.91 -5.99
C LEU A 182 -9.14 2.54 -7.32
N PRO A 183 -8.81 1.39 -7.92
CA PRO A 183 -9.56 0.85 -9.05
C PRO A 183 -11.05 0.62 -8.69
N PRO A 184 -11.95 0.55 -9.69
CA PRO A 184 -13.27 -0.04 -9.49
C PRO A 184 -13.17 -1.47 -8.93
N GLN A 185 -14.24 -1.95 -8.31
CA GLN A 185 -14.33 -3.30 -7.73
C GLN A 185 -13.30 -3.57 -6.63
N THR A 186 -12.82 -2.52 -5.96
CA THR A 186 -11.94 -2.67 -4.79
C THR A 186 -12.80 -2.88 -3.54
N PRO A 187 -12.64 -4.01 -2.82
CA PRO A 187 -13.26 -4.21 -1.52
C PRO A 187 -12.87 -3.15 -0.50
N VAL A 188 -13.86 -2.68 0.26
CA VAL A 188 -13.65 -1.76 1.37
C VAL A 188 -14.40 -2.24 2.63
N THR A 189 -13.72 -2.20 3.76
CA THR A 189 -14.33 -2.36 5.08
C THR A 189 -14.74 -0.98 5.58
N LEU A 190 -16.03 -0.77 5.87
CA LEU A 190 -16.58 0.51 6.30
C LEU A 190 -16.53 0.60 7.83
N ILE A 191 -15.51 1.26 8.37
CA ILE A 191 -15.24 1.33 9.82
C ILE A 191 -16.21 2.28 10.52
N GLY A 192 -16.63 3.36 9.84
CA GLY A 192 -17.51 4.38 10.39
C GLY A 192 -18.10 5.27 9.31
N GLU A 193 -19.32 5.76 9.54
CA GLU A 193 -20.02 6.74 8.71
C GLU A 193 -19.91 8.12 9.34
N TYR A 194 -19.62 9.13 8.53
CA TYR A 194 -19.48 10.51 8.96
C TYR A 194 -20.27 11.41 8.02
N LYS A 195 -21.10 12.29 8.59
CA LYS A 195 -21.93 13.23 7.84
C LYS A 195 -21.44 14.65 8.07
N ALA A 196 -21.24 15.41 7.01
CA ALA A 196 -20.85 16.82 7.09
C ALA A 196 -21.36 17.59 5.87
N ASP A 197 -22.06 18.70 6.10
CA ASP A 197 -22.51 19.64 5.07
C ASP A 197 -23.29 18.98 3.91
N GLY A 198 -24.13 17.98 4.23
CA GLY A 198 -24.91 17.21 3.25
C GLY A 198 -24.15 16.07 2.56
N TYR A 199 -22.86 15.89 2.85
CA TYR A 199 -22.05 14.79 2.34
C TYR A 199 -21.96 13.64 3.34
N ILE A 200 -21.79 12.42 2.82
CA ILE A 200 -21.54 11.21 3.60
C ILE A 200 -20.16 10.67 3.24
N TYR A 201 -19.33 10.47 4.25
CA TYR A 201 -18.00 9.92 4.14
C TYR A 201 -17.88 8.64 4.94
N TYR A 202 -17.08 7.70 4.43
CA TYR A 202 -16.71 6.51 5.18
C TYR A 202 -15.25 6.57 5.59
N LEU A 203 -14.97 6.32 6.87
CA LEU A 203 -13.66 5.86 7.30
C LEU A 203 -13.55 4.40 6.84
N VAL A 204 -12.55 4.09 6.04
CA VAL A 204 -12.41 2.78 5.44
C VAL A 204 -11.07 2.14 5.73
N ARG A 205 -11.06 0.81 5.57
CA ARG A 205 -9.87 0.01 5.40
C ARG A 205 -9.98 -0.77 4.11
N THR A 206 -8.86 -0.95 3.44
CA THR A 206 -8.69 -1.89 2.33
C THR A 206 -7.52 -2.80 2.66
N ARG A 207 -7.30 -3.84 1.85
CA ARG A 207 -6.07 -4.65 1.92
C ARG A 207 -4.78 -3.83 1.96
N GLU A 208 -4.73 -2.73 1.19
CA GLU A 208 -3.53 -1.93 1.02
C GLU A 208 -3.45 -0.70 1.93
N PHE A 209 -4.57 -0.32 2.55
CA PHE A 209 -4.68 0.91 3.31
C PHE A 209 -5.44 0.66 4.62
N ASP A 210 -4.69 0.59 5.72
CA ASP A 210 -5.20 0.67 7.08
C ASP A 210 -4.41 1.75 7.83
N ALA A 211 -5.11 2.65 8.50
CA ALA A 211 -4.47 3.65 9.33
C ALA A 211 -3.91 3.04 10.62
N GLY A 212 -4.43 1.87 11.04
CA GLY A 212 -4.12 1.21 12.29
C GLY A 212 -4.97 1.70 13.46
N ALA A 213 -5.04 0.87 14.51
CA ALA A 213 -5.72 1.22 15.75
C ALA A 213 -5.03 2.43 16.43
N GLY A 214 -5.82 3.38 16.95
CA GLY A 214 -5.32 4.56 17.65
C GLY A 214 -4.67 5.64 16.76
N ALA A 215 -4.65 5.47 15.43
CA ALA A 215 -4.10 6.48 14.53
C ALA A 215 -4.92 7.78 14.56
N LYS A 216 -4.21 8.92 14.61
CA LYS A 216 -4.80 10.27 14.54
C LYS A 216 -5.41 10.59 13.18
N HIS A 217 -4.94 9.91 12.13
CA HIS A 217 -5.45 10.04 10.77
C HIS A 217 -6.19 8.76 10.37
N GLY A 218 -7.12 8.87 9.44
CA GLY A 218 -7.85 7.77 8.81
C GLY A 218 -7.79 7.87 7.29
N TYR A 219 -8.27 6.83 6.62
CA TYR A 219 -8.48 6.85 5.17
C TYR A 219 -9.98 7.03 4.90
N PHE A 220 -10.33 8.09 4.20
CA PHE A 220 -11.70 8.49 3.94
C PHE A 220 -12.02 8.47 2.45
N LEU A 221 -13.26 8.11 2.13
CA LEU A 221 -13.83 8.22 0.80
C LEU A 221 -15.26 8.77 0.89
N ASP A 222 -15.76 9.31 -0.22
CA ASP A 222 -17.15 9.77 -0.35
C ASP A 222 -18.08 8.61 -0.73
N ALA A 223 -19.23 8.54 -0.06
CA ALA A 223 -20.20 7.45 -0.19
C ALA A 223 -20.68 7.23 -1.64
N ARG A 224 -20.70 8.27 -2.48
CA ARG A 224 -21.17 8.18 -3.88
C ARG A 224 -20.26 7.30 -4.73
N PHE A 225 -19.02 7.09 -4.33
CA PHE A 225 -18.06 6.24 -5.03
C PHE A 225 -18.22 4.74 -4.76
N ILE A 226 -19.02 4.36 -3.76
CA ILE A 226 -19.12 2.96 -3.34
C ILE A 226 -20.54 2.40 -3.46
N LYS A 227 -20.63 1.08 -3.48
CA LYS A 227 -21.83 0.29 -3.26
C LYS A 227 -21.67 -0.43 -1.92
N LYS A 228 -22.64 -0.27 -1.01
CA LYS A 228 -22.67 -1.07 0.23
C LYS A 228 -23.04 -2.51 -0.08
N LEU A 229 -22.48 -3.44 0.69
CA LEU A 229 -22.67 -4.87 0.55
C LEU A 229 -22.95 -5.49 1.93
N ASP A 230 -23.78 -6.53 1.95
CA ASP A 230 -24.15 -7.23 3.18
C ASP A 230 -23.01 -8.11 3.73
N LYS A 231 -22.12 -8.56 2.83
CA LYS A 231 -20.98 -9.42 3.13
C LYS A 231 -19.71 -8.83 2.53
N LYS A 232 -18.56 -9.20 3.12
CA LYS A 232 -17.25 -8.83 2.58
C LYS A 232 -17.10 -9.46 1.19
N PRO A 233 -16.89 -8.67 0.13
CA PRO A 233 -16.55 -9.21 -1.17
C PRO A 233 -15.14 -9.80 -1.15
N GLU A 234 -14.88 -10.79 -1.99
CA GLU A 234 -13.54 -11.34 -2.16
C GLU A 234 -12.56 -10.28 -2.65
N GLU A 235 -11.31 -10.39 -2.22
CA GLU A 235 -10.23 -9.55 -2.72
C GLU A 235 -10.01 -9.76 -4.22
N VAL A 236 -10.07 -8.67 -4.99
CA VAL A 236 -9.78 -8.71 -6.43
C VAL A 236 -8.26 -8.69 -6.66
N PHE A 237 -7.78 -9.67 -7.42
CA PHE A 237 -6.38 -9.79 -7.82
C PHE A 237 -6.30 -9.76 -9.35
N ASN A 238 -5.89 -8.63 -9.90
CA ASN A 238 -5.69 -8.51 -11.33
C ASN A 238 -4.47 -9.34 -11.76
N PRO A 239 -4.58 -10.14 -12.84
CA PRO A 239 -3.42 -10.80 -13.39
C PRO A 239 -2.36 -9.77 -13.77
N LEU A 240 -1.09 -10.12 -13.56
CA LEU A 240 0.02 -9.26 -13.95
C LEU A 240 0.01 -9.14 -15.49
N PRO A 241 -0.08 -7.92 -16.06
CA PRO A 241 -0.05 -7.78 -17.51
C PRO A 241 1.30 -8.21 -18.08
N SER A 242 1.31 -8.60 -19.37
CA SER A 242 2.56 -8.91 -20.07
C SER A 242 3.53 -7.72 -20.07
N ARG A 243 4.82 -7.98 -20.22
CA ARG A 243 5.84 -6.93 -20.33
C ARG A 243 5.49 -5.88 -21.38
N ASP A 244 5.07 -6.31 -22.56
CA ASP A 244 4.72 -5.41 -23.66
C ASP A 244 3.47 -4.59 -23.36
N THR A 245 2.49 -5.19 -22.70
CA THR A 245 1.30 -4.47 -22.21
C THR A 245 1.68 -3.40 -21.19
N ILE A 246 2.57 -3.70 -20.23
CA ILE A 246 3.02 -2.71 -19.25
C ILE A 246 3.78 -1.56 -19.93
N ILE A 247 4.69 -1.86 -20.86
CA ILE A 247 5.42 -0.84 -21.62
C ILE A 247 4.45 0.03 -22.44
N LYS A 248 3.49 -0.59 -23.14
CA LYS A 248 2.44 0.14 -23.87
C LYS A 248 1.64 1.07 -22.95
N ASN A 249 1.25 0.59 -21.78
CA ASN A 249 0.51 1.38 -20.80
C ASN A 249 1.34 2.55 -20.27
N LEU A 250 2.62 2.34 -19.96
CA LEU A 250 3.55 3.42 -19.57
C LEU A 250 3.64 4.49 -20.66
N LEU A 251 3.84 4.09 -21.92
CA LEU A 251 3.95 5.02 -23.05
C LEU A 251 2.66 5.82 -23.28
N ALA A 252 1.49 5.22 -23.05
CA ALA A 252 0.19 5.90 -23.15
C ALA A 252 0.03 7.05 -22.15
N THR A 253 0.79 7.06 -21.05
CA THR A 253 0.75 8.13 -20.04
C THR A 253 1.67 9.31 -20.35
N LYS A 254 2.44 9.29 -21.45
CA LYS A 254 3.40 10.34 -21.80
C LYS A 254 2.72 11.72 -21.85
N GLY A 255 3.27 12.69 -21.13
CA GLY A 255 2.74 14.05 -21.07
C GLY A 255 1.60 14.27 -20.08
N SER A 256 1.15 13.22 -19.38
CA SER A 256 0.16 13.35 -18.31
C SER A 256 0.70 14.15 -17.13
N THR A 257 -0.20 14.87 -16.46
CA THR A 257 0.14 15.78 -15.35
C THR A 257 0.60 15.02 -14.10
N TYR A 258 1.49 15.65 -13.31
CA TYR A 258 1.86 15.13 -11.99
C TYR A 258 0.76 15.47 -10.98
N VAL A 259 0.11 14.43 -10.45
CA VAL A 259 -0.86 14.54 -9.34
C VAL A 259 -0.34 13.69 -8.19
N ARG A 260 0.08 14.32 -7.08
CA ARG A 260 0.45 13.61 -5.85
C ARG A 260 -0.73 12.75 -5.39
N GLY A 261 -0.50 11.48 -5.10
CA GLY A 261 -1.60 10.56 -4.77
C GLY A 261 -2.30 10.00 -6.00
N GLY A 262 -2.13 10.60 -7.18
CA GLY A 262 -2.73 10.16 -8.44
C GLY A 262 -2.24 8.77 -8.86
N SER A 263 -3.16 7.95 -9.34
CA SER A 263 -2.89 6.60 -9.86
C SER A 263 -3.77 6.29 -11.06
N ARG A 264 -4.22 7.35 -11.77
CA ARG A 264 -5.04 7.26 -12.97
C ARG A 264 -4.77 8.44 -13.90
N TYR A 265 -4.06 8.23 -15.00
CA TYR A 265 -3.69 9.32 -15.91
C TYR A 265 -4.89 9.95 -16.61
N GLN A 266 -5.97 9.19 -16.80
CA GLN A 266 -7.23 9.67 -17.41
C GLN A 266 -8.12 10.47 -16.45
N GLY A 267 -7.80 10.50 -15.16
CA GLY A 267 -8.61 11.16 -14.14
C GLY A 267 -10.00 10.55 -13.93
N LEU A 268 -10.83 11.34 -13.26
CA LEU A 268 -12.17 11.04 -12.80
C LEU A 268 -13.11 12.17 -13.23
N PRO A 269 -13.81 12.05 -14.36
CA PRO A 269 -14.69 13.12 -14.84
C PRO A 269 -15.87 13.43 -13.90
N GLN A 270 -16.23 12.51 -13.00
CA GLN A 270 -17.31 12.67 -12.04
C GLN A 270 -16.99 13.67 -10.92
N MET A 271 -15.72 14.06 -10.75
CA MET A 271 -15.29 14.93 -9.65
C MET A 271 -16.03 16.27 -9.66
N GLU A 272 -16.24 16.87 -10.82
CA GLU A 272 -16.97 18.15 -10.93
C GLU A 272 -18.45 18.01 -10.57
N SER A 273 -19.08 16.90 -10.98
CA SER A 273 -20.49 16.63 -10.62
C SER A 273 -20.63 16.37 -9.12
N PHE A 274 -19.68 15.67 -8.52
CA PHE A 274 -19.73 15.31 -7.10
C PHE A 274 -19.30 16.46 -6.19
N PHE A 275 -18.40 17.32 -6.65
CA PHE A 275 -17.84 18.44 -5.91
C PHE A 275 -17.79 19.64 -6.85
N PRO A 276 -18.88 20.36 -7.10
CA PRO A 276 -18.92 21.44 -8.08
C PRO A 276 -18.02 22.61 -7.69
N SER A 277 -17.34 23.20 -8.69
CA SER A 277 -16.54 24.42 -8.51
C SER A 277 -17.47 25.62 -8.39
N GLN A 278 -17.13 26.55 -7.49
CA GLN A 278 -17.83 27.83 -7.39
C GLN A 278 -17.41 28.82 -8.48
N THR A 279 -16.25 28.59 -9.11
CA THR A 279 -15.72 29.46 -10.18
C THR A 279 -15.17 28.62 -11.34
N PRO A 280 -15.15 29.16 -12.57
CA PRO A 280 -14.53 28.49 -13.70
C PRO A 280 -13.05 28.19 -13.46
N LEU A 281 -12.64 26.95 -13.72
CA LEU A 281 -11.26 26.51 -13.53
C LEU A 281 -10.41 26.67 -14.79
N SER A 282 -9.15 27.04 -14.61
CA SER A 282 -8.13 26.91 -15.67
C SER A 282 -7.98 25.43 -16.08
N SER A 283 -7.45 25.19 -17.29
CA SER A 283 -7.24 23.82 -17.78
C SER A 283 -6.43 22.96 -16.80
N ILE A 284 -5.37 23.50 -16.20
CA ILE A 284 -4.53 22.76 -15.27
C ILE A 284 -5.22 22.49 -13.93
N HIS A 285 -6.00 23.45 -13.41
CA HIS A 285 -6.77 23.24 -12.18
C HIS A 285 -7.90 22.23 -12.39
N LYS A 286 -8.54 22.23 -13.57
CA LYS A 286 -9.53 21.21 -13.95
C LYS A 286 -8.92 19.82 -13.96
N LYS A 287 -7.73 19.64 -14.54
CA LYS A 287 -6.99 18.36 -14.50
C LYS A 287 -6.70 17.91 -13.08
N HIS A 288 -6.16 18.81 -12.25
CA HIS A 288 -5.88 18.48 -10.85
C HIS A 288 -7.14 18.13 -10.06
N LYS A 289 -8.24 18.86 -10.26
CA LYS A 289 -9.51 18.58 -9.60
C LYS A 289 -10.09 17.23 -10.00
N ASN A 290 -9.99 16.89 -11.28
CA ASN A 290 -10.36 15.57 -11.80
C ASN A 290 -9.35 14.47 -11.44
N LEU A 291 -8.28 14.79 -10.71
CA LEU A 291 -7.18 13.88 -10.41
C LEU A 291 -6.62 13.23 -11.68
N GLU A 292 -6.61 13.97 -12.80
CA GLU A 292 -6.14 13.57 -14.12
C GLU A 292 -4.61 13.60 -14.15
N GLY A 293 -4.01 12.50 -13.71
CA GLY A 293 -2.57 12.38 -13.62
C GLY A 293 -2.11 11.31 -12.64
N VAL A 294 -0.80 11.12 -12.62
CA VAL A 294 -0.14 10.11 -11.80
C VAL A 294 1.05 10.71 -11.08
N ASP A 295 1.34 10.24 -9.88
CA ASP A 295 2.66 10.43 -9.28
C ASP A 295 3.63 9.31 -9.69
N CYS A 296 4.86 9.36 -9.17
CA CYS A 296 5.93 8.45 -9.58
C CYS A 296 5.57 6.97 -9.42
N SER A 297 5.04 6.56 -8.26
CA SER A 297 4.65 5.16 -8.03
C SER A 297 3.23 4.85 -8.54
N GLY A 298 2.36 5.86 -8.64
CA GLY A 298 1.07 5.76 -9.31
C GLY A 298 1.19 5.40 -10.78
N LEU A 299 2.19 5.94 -11.48
CA LEU A 299 2.51 5.61 -12.88
C LEU A 299 2.78 4.11 -13.04
N LEU A 300 3.68 3.55 -12.23
CA LEU A 300 4.02 2.13 -12.26
C LEU A 300 2.82 1.26 -11.90
N ARG A 301 2.08 1.66 -10.84
CA ARG A 301 0.92 0.93 -10.35
C ARG A 301 -0.23 0.91 -11.36
N GLU A 302 -0.48 2.00 -12.07
CA GLU A 302 -1.47 2.04 -13.13
C GLU A 302 -1.06 1.13 -14.29
N ALA A 303 0.19 1.25 -14.75
CA ALA A 303 0.67 0.50 -15.91
C ALA A 303 0.64 -1.02 -15.73
N ASN A 304 0.78 -1.51 -14.48
CA ASN A 304 0.75 -2.93 -14.15
C ASN A 304 -0.56 -3.43 -13.51
N GLY A 305 -1.63 -2.63 -13.56
CA GLY A 305 -2.95 -3.05 -13.07
C GLY A 305 -3.05 -3.20 -11.55
N GLY A 306 -2.26 -2.44 -10.78
CA GLY A 306 -2.30 -2.47 -9.31
C GLY A 306 -1.35 -3.48 -8.68
N ASN A 307 -0.49 -4.14 -9.46
CA ASN A 307 0.34 -5.24 -9.00
C ASN A 307 1.59 -4.82 -8.21
N THR A 308 1.93 -3.54 -8.13
CA THR A 308 3.04 -3.03 -7.29
C THR A 308 2.53 -2.29 -6.06
N PRO A 309 3.30 -2.30 -4.96
CA PRO A 309 3.04 -1.45 -3.82
C PRO A 309 2.83 0.04 -4.18
N ARG A 310 1.88 0.70 -3.51
CA ARG A 310 1.57 2.11 -3.75
C ARG A 310 2.73 3.05 -3.42
N ASN A 311 3.47 2.78 -2.35
CA ASN A 311 4.48 3.70 -1.82
C ASN A 311 5.88 3.31 -2.25
N THR A 312 6.69 4.28 -2.67
CA THR A 312 8.08 4.05 -3.12
C THR A 312 8.96 3.36 -2.09
N ARG A 313 8.71 3.58 -0.78
CA ARG A 313 9.45 2.92 0.29
C ARG A 313 9.28 1.40 0.26
N GLN A 314 8.11 0.92 -0.15
CA GLN A 314 7.85 -0.52 -0.29
C GLN A 314 8.52 -1.08 -1.55
N LEU A 315 8.60 -0.28 -2.62
CA LEU A 315 9.27 -0.65 -3.87
C LEU A 315 10.78 -0.93 -3.69
N LEU A 316 11.40 -0.42 -2.62
CA LEU A 316 12.82 -0.66 -2.30
C LEU A 316 13.17 -2.14 -2.11
N ASN A 317 12.19 -3.00 -1.84
CA ASN A 317 12.39 -4.42 -1.55
C ASN A 317 11.56 -5.33 -2.49
N VAL A 318 10.99 -4.78 -3.56
CA VAL A 318 10.23 -5.58 -4.54
C VAL A 318 11.19 -6.26 -5.50
N GLY A 319 10.90 -7.50 -5.88
CA GLY A 319 11.67 -8.24 -6.89
C GLY A 319 13.09 -8.59 -6.45
N LYS A 320 13.90 -9.03 -7.41
CA LYS A 320 15.32 -9.36 -7.22
C LYS A 320 16.20 -8.11 -7.30
N PRO A 321 17.27 -8.00 -6.51
CA PRO A 321 18.25 -6.93 -6.66
C PRO A 321 18.97 -7.04 -8.01
N VAL A 322 19.22 -5.89 -8.65
CA VAL A 322 20.22 -5.78 -9.73
C VAL A 322 21.52 -5.26 -9.11
N LEU A 323 22.64 -5.96 -9.33
CA LEU A 323 23.90 -5.73 -8.61
C LEU A 323 24.69 -4.55 -9.20
N ILE A 324 24.37 -3.34 -8.76
CA ILE A 324 24.88 -2.07 -9.32
C ILE A 324 25.94 -1.36 -8.46
N GLU A 325 26.21 -1.87 -7.26
CA GLU A 325 27.16 -1.25 -6.33
C GLU A 325 28.57 -1.21 -6.91
N GLY A 326 29.22 -0.05 -6.82
CA GLY A 326 30.56 0.18 -7.38
C GLY A 326 30.61 0.30 -8.91
N LEU A 327 29.49 0.15 -9.63
CA LEU A 327 29.46 0.22 -11.09
C LEU A 327 29.42 1.66 -11.62
N SER A 328 30.09 1.87 -12.75
CA SER A 328 29.96 3.08 -13.57
C SER A 328 28.60 3.14 -14.30
N ILE A 329 28.26 4.30 -14.87
CA ILE A 329 27.01 4.49 -15.60
C ILE A 329 26.86 3.49 -16.75
N GLU A 330 27.91 3.27 -17.54
CA GLU A 330 27.86 2.35 -18.67
C GLU A 330 27.68 0.90 -18.21
N GLN A 331 28.34 0.52 -17.12
CA GLN A 331 28.17 -0.81 -16.53
C GLN A 331 26.75 -1.01 -15.98
N ILE A 332 26.17 -0.01 -15.33
CA ILE A 332 24.77 -0.05 -14.88
C ILE A 332 23.84 -0.21 -16.08
N MET A 333 24.04 0.58 -17.14
CA MET A 333 23.22 0.50 -18.36
C MET A 333 23.25 -0.89 -18.99
N ASN A 334 24.42 -1.52 -19.06
CA ASN A 334 24.55 -2.88 -19.60
C ASN A 334 23.90 -3.97 -18.73
N GLN A 335 23.63 -3.69 -17.46
CA GLN A 335 23.07 -4.66 -16.52
C GLN A 335 21.55 -4.61 -16.42
N VAL A 336 20.96 -3.45 -16.68
CA VAL A 336 19.52 -3.23 -16.54
C VAL A 336 18.73 -3.80 -17.72
N GLN A 337 17.47 -4.11 -17.44
CA GLN A 337 16.51 -4.62 -18.41
C GLN A 337 15.23 -3.76 -18.40
N PRO A 338 14.42 -3.81 -19.47
CA PRO A 338 13.10 -3.19 -19.47
C PRO A 338 12.27 -3.59 -18.26
N LEU A 339 11.57 -2.61 -17.69
CA LEU A 339 10.77 -2.69 -16.45
C LEU A 339 11.56 -2.91 -15.15
N ASP A 340 12.90 -2.89 -15.19
CA ASP A 340 13.67 -2.62 -13.99
C ASP A 340 13.31 -1.23 -13.45
N ILE A 341 13.28 -1.11 -12.12
CA ILE A 341 12.93 0.14 -11.46
C ILE A 341 14.13 0.66 -10.68
N ILE A 342 14.48 1.92 -10.92
CA ILE A 342 15.45 2.67 -10.13
C ILE A 342 14.66 3.31 -8.98
N VAL A 343 14.90 2.85 -7.75
CA VAL A 343 14.08 3.21 -6.59
C VAL A 343 14.91 3.90 -5.51
N ARG A 344 14.34 4.96 -4.96
CA ARG A 344 14.80 5.62 -3.73
C ARG A 344 13.61 5.97 -2.85
N ASP A 345 13.86 6.22 -1.56
CA ASP A 345 12.79 6.71 -0.69
C ASP A 345 12.27 8.06 -1.22
N GLY A 346 11.00 8.08 -1.64
CA GLY A 346 10.31 9.24 -2.21
C GLY A 346 10.26 9.32 -3.74
N HIS A 347 10.89 8.40 -4.51
CA HIS A 347 10.79 8.45 -5.97
C HIS A 347 11.10 7.10 -6.66
N VAL A 348 10.51 6.88 -7.84
CA VAL A 348 10.79 5.73 -8.71
C VAL A 348 10.90 6.16 -10.17
N VAL A 349 11.84 5.54 -10.89
CA VAL A 349 12.02 5.65 -12.34
C VAL A 349 11.89 4.26 -12.94
N VAL A 350 11.16 4.12 -14.05
CA VAL A 350 10.98 2.84 -14.74
C VAL A 350 11.85 2.82 -16.00
N ILE A 351 12.64 1.78 -16.18
CA ILE A 351 13.47 1.61 -17.37
C ILE A 351 12.58 1.07 -18.49
N LEU A 352 12.54 1.73 -19.64
CA LEU A 352 11.76 1.29 -20.80
C LEU A 352 12.59 0.36 -21.69
N ASP A 353 13.86 0.71 -21.88
CA ASP A 353 14.85 -0.02 -22.67
C ASP A 353 16.28 0.41 -22.29
N GLN A 354 17.26 -0.10 -23.02
CA GLN A 354 18.69 0.19 -22.84
C GLN A 354 19.05 1.68 -22.89
N THR A 355 18.19 2.52 -23.47
CA THR A 355 18.49 3.93 -23.72
C THR A 355 17.48 4.90 -23.09
N ARG A 356 16.28 4.43 -22.73
CA ARG A 356 15.17 5.26 -22.29
C ARG A 356 14.62 4.84 -20.93
N ALA A 357 14.20 5.83 -20.15
CA ALA A 357 13.48 5.66 -18.90
C ALA A 357 12.23 6.55 -18.88
N ILE A 358 11.22 6.17 -18.12
CA ILE A 358 9.99 6.94 -17.90
C ILE A 358 9.76 7.16 -16.40
N GLU A 359 9.31 8.35 -16.05
CA GLU A 359 8.96 8.71 -14.67
C GLU A 359 7.91 9.81 -14.65
N SER A 360 7.10 9.85 -13.60
CA SER A 360 6.29 11.03 -13.28
C SER A 360 7.02 11.89 -12.26
N ARG A 361 7.47 13.09 -12.69
CA ARG A 361 8.26 14.01 -11.86
C ARG A 361 7.44 15.17 -11.36
N ARG A 362 7.58 15.44 -10.06
CA ARG A 362 7.14 16.71 -9.49
C ARG A 362 8.05 17.84 -10.00
N ARG A 363 7.45 18.92 -10.50
CA ARG A 363 8.11 20.20 -10.77
C ARG A 363 7.24 21.35 -10.23
N PRO A 364 7.83 22.50 -9.85
CA PRO A 364 7.06 23.67 -9.43
C PRO A 364 6.07 24.15 -10.49
N ASN A 365 5.07 24.92 -10.07
CA ASN A 365 4.13 25.62 -10.95
C ASN A 365 3.42 24.71 -11.96
N PHE A 366 3.02 23.51 -11.52
CA PHE A 366 2.29 22.52 -12.33
C PHE A 366 3.01 22.05 -13.60
N LYS A 367 4.32 22.30 -13.74
CA LYS A 367 5.12 21.86 -14.90
C LYS A 367 5.57 20.39 -14.82
N GLY A 368 5.12 19.68 -13.78
CA GLY A 368 5.49 18.28 -13.55
C GLY A 368 4.59 17.31 -14.31
N GLY A 369 5.07 16.09 -14.51
CA GLY A 369 4.30 15.06 -15.18
C GLY A 369 5.14 13.88 -15.62
N VAL A 370 4.51 13.03 -16.42
CA VAL A 370 5.16 11.88 -17.03
C VAL A 370 6.05 12.33 -18.18
N GLU A 371 7.34 12.02 -18.07
CA GLU A 371 8.32 12.28 -19.11
C GLU A 371 9.15 11.04 -19.43
N ILE A 372 9.56 10.94 -20.70
CA ILE A 372 10.54 9.95 -21.16
C ILE A 372 11.89 10.67 -21.25
N THR A 373 12.91 10.10 -20.63
CA THR A 373 14.26 10.65 -20.55
C THR A 373 15.28 9.66 -21.09
N LYS A 374 16.45 10.16 -21.50
CA LYS A 374 17.61 9.32 -21.81
C LYS A 374 18.12 8.69 -20.50
N LEU A 375 18.24 7.37 -20.47
CA LEU A 375 18.65 6.61 -19.29
C LEU A 375 20.01 7.09 -18.76
N LYS A 376 21.00 7.25 -19.64
CA LYS A 376 22.33 7.78 -19.31
C LYS A 376 22.24 9.11 -18.56
N SER A 377 21.55 10.10 -19.14
CA SER A 377 21.37 11.43 -18.53
C SER A 377 20.66 11.33 -17.18
N ARG A 378 19.68 10.42 -17.05
CA ARG A 378 18.97 10.24 -15.80
C ARG A 378 19.85 9.64 -14.71
N LEU A 379 20.61 8.60 -15.02
CA LEU A 379 21.60 8.00 -14.11
C LEU A 379 22.64 9.03 -13.69
N THR A 380 23.15 9.84 -14.62
CA THR A 380 24.06 10.95 -14.30
C THR A 380 23.44 11.90 -13.27
N GLU A 381 22.18 12.34 -13.44
CA GLU A 381 21.52 13.23 -12.48
C GLU A 381 21.33 12.55 -11.10
N ILE A 382 21.02 11.26 -11.05
CA ILE A 382 20.86 10.51 -9.80
C ILE A 382 22.19 10.40 -9.05
N LEU A 383 23.26 10.01 -9.77
CA LEU A 383 24.59 9.77 -9.21
C LEU A 383 25.27 11.03 -8.65
N LYS A 384 24.87 12.22 -9.09
CA LYS A 384 25.32 13.49 -8.49
C LYS A 384 25.00 13.61 -7.00
N THR A 385 23.97 12.91 -6.52
CA THR A 385 23.46 13.09 -5.15
C THR A 385 23.34 11.79 -4.37
N ARG A 386 23.50 10.65 -5.03
CA ARG A 386 23.22 9.33 -4.45
C ARG A 386 24.18 8.27 -4.96
N THR A 387 24.45 7.30 -4.10
CA THR A 387 25.31 6.14 -4.37
C THR A 387 24.44 4.91 -4.69
N PRO A 388 24.77 4.12 -5.72
CA PRO A 388 24.12 2.85 -5.98
C PRO A 388 24.50 1.84 -4.89
N VAL A 389 23.53 1.07 -4.41
CA VAL A 389 23.75 -0.03 -3.46
C VAL A 389 22.97 -1.26 -3.90
N ASN A 390 23.42 -2.46 -3.51
CA ASN A 390 22.71 -3.70 -3.84
C ASN A 390 21.54 -3.98 -2.86
N ASP A 391 21.74 -3.65 -1.59
CA ASP A 391 20.75 -3.77 -0.54
C ASP A 391 20.52 -2.43 0.16
N TYR A 392 19.29 -1.92 0.03
CA TYR A 392 18.90 -0.65 0.62
C TYR A 392 18.87 -0.71 2.15
N ALA A 393 18.50 -1.84 2.74
CA ALA A 393 18.29 -1.97 4.19
C ALA A 393 19.62 -2.11 4.95
N SER A 394 20.54 -2.95 4.46
CA SER A 394 21.83 -3.21 5.11
C SER A 394 22.89 -2.11 4.86
N SER A 395 22.75 -1.32 3.80
CA SER A 395 23.73 -0.25 3.50
C SER A 395 23.82 0.79 4.65
N PRO A 396 25.04 1.14 5.12
CA PRO A 396 25.25 2.14 6.18
C PRO A 396 24.93 3.57 5.73
N LEU A 397 24.89 3.83 4.41
CA LEU A 397 24.54 5.15 3.87
C LEU A 397 23.14 5.61 4.29
N SER A 398 23.01 6.92 4.54
CA SER A 398 21.72 7.57 4.80
C SER A 398 20.72 7.33 3.67
N LYS A 399 19.43 7.19 4.03
CA LYS A 399 18.32 6.95 3.09
C LYS A 399 18.26 7.98 1.94
N THR A 400 18.65 9.22 2.21
CA THR A 400 18.64 10.30 1.20
C THR A 400 19.80 10.22 0.20
N LYS A 401 20.83 9.42 0.50
CA LYS A 401 22.09 9.32 -0.24
C LYS A 401 22.26 8.01 -1.00
N LYS A 402 21.26 7.14 -1.03
CA LYS A 402 21.34 5.83 -1.71
C LYS A 402 20.14 5.54 -2.59
N PHE A 403 20.34 4.67 -3.57
CA PHE A 403 19.28 4.10 -4.40
C PHE A 403 19.61 2.65 -4.75
N VAL A 404 18.58 1.88 -5.12
CA VAL A 404 18.70 0.50 -5.59
C VAL A 404 18.08 0.38 -6.98
N ILE A 405 18.45 -0.67 -7.70
CA ILE A 405 17.68 -1.15 -8.86
C ILE A 405 17.05 -2.49 -8.51
N ARG A 406 15.78 -2.62 -8.86
CA ARG A 406 15.00 -3.83 -8.63
C ARG A 406 14.43 -4.37 -9.93
N ARG A 407 14.60 -5.67 -10.12
CA ARG A 407 14.03 -6.44 -11.22
C ARG A 407 12.89 -7.29 -10.72
N ARG A 408 11.69 -7.00 -11.20
CA ARG A 408 10.51 -7.84 -10.95
C ARG A 408 10.10 -8.63 -12.19
N TYR A 409 10.26 -8.01 -13.35
CA TYR A 409 9.78 -8.53 -14.62
C TYR A 409 10.96 -9.16 -15.35
N GLY A 410 11.06 -10.46 -15.24
CA GLY A 410 12.10 -11.31 -15.84
C GLY A 410 11.70 -12.74 -15.53
N GLU A 411 11.82 -13.60 -16.55
CA GLU A 411 11.33 -14.99 -16.60
C GLU A 411 11.50 -15.79 -15.30
#